data_AF-A0A7W6SGR1-F1
#
_entry.id   AF-A0A7W6SGR1-F1
#
_cell.length_a   1.000
_cell.length_b   1.000
_cell.length_c   1.000
_cell.angle_alpha   90.00
_cell.angle_beta   90.00
_cell.angle_gamma   90.00
#
_symmetry.space_group_name_H-M   'P 1'
#
loop_
_entity.id
_entity.type
_entity.pdbx_description
1 polymer ?
#
loop_
_entity_poly.entity_id
_entity_poly.type
_entity_poly.pdbx_seq_one_letter_code
_entity_poly.pdbx_strand_id
1 'polypeptide(L)' 'MTDRDPFAEGERAARERIPAEANPYIDGSDEHALWATGHEKVAGAIDARKSERS' A
#
# COMPACT_ATOMS: atom_id res chain seq x y z
N MET A 1 -11.25 4.71 -19.48
CA MET A 1 -10.36 5.14 -18.39
C MET A 1 -9.80 3.87 -17.81
N THR A 2 -8.48 3.72 -17.72
CA THR A 2 -7.94 2.58 -16.97
C THR A 2 -8.29 2.86 -15.52
N ASP A 3 -9.34 2.21 -15.01
CA ASP A 3 -9.70 2.20 -13.60
C ASP A 3 -8.45 1.73 -12.85
N ARG A 4 -7.68 2.68 -12.36
CA ARG A 4 -6.54 2.40 -11.49
C ARG A 4 -7.14 1.89 -10.19
N ASP A 5 -7.06 0.59 -9.99
CA ASP A 5 -7.44 -0.06 -8.74
C ASP A 5 -6.57 0.51 -7.61
N PRO A 6 -7.15 1.29 -6.67
CA PRO A 6 -6.40 1.92 -5.59
C PRO A 6 -5.67 0.88 -4.73
N PHE A 7 -6.28 -0.29 -4.52
CA PHE A 7 -5.68 -1.36 -3.73
C PHE A 7 -4.40 -1.90 -4.39
N ALA A 8 -4.45 -2.19 -5.69
CA ALA A 8 -3.29 -2.66 -6.44
C ALA A 8 -2.18 -1.60 -6.53
N GLU A 9 -2.54 -0.31 -6.61
CA GLU A 9 -1.59 0.81 -6.57
C GLU A 9 -0.92 0.92 -5.19
N GLY A 10 -1.66 0.70 -4.10
CA GLY A 10 -1.13 0.66 -2.73
C GLY A 10 -0.14 -0.48 -2.51
N GLU A 11 -0.48 -1.69 -2.98
CA GLU A 11 0.45 -2.83 -2.90
C GLU A 11 1.76 -2.55 -3.67
N ARG A 12 1.67 -1.96 -4.87
CA ARG A 12 2.86 -1.59 -5.66
C ARG A 12 3.71 -0.55 -4.93
N ALA A 13 3.08 0.48 -4.36
CA ALA A 13 3.77 1.53 -3.62
C ALA A 13 4.58 0.96 -2.44
N ALA A 14 4.00 0.04 -1.67
CA ALA A 14 4.71 -0.66 -0.60
C ALA A 14 5.91 -1.49 -1.11
N ARG A 15 5.76 -2.19 -2.25
CA ARG A 15 6.89 -2.94 -2.89
C ARG A 15 8.02 -2.01 -3.31
N GLU A 16 7.68 -0.81 -3.77
CA GLU A 16 8.62 0.24 -4.17
C GLU A 16 9.16 1.06 -2.98
N ARG A 17 8.74 0.74 -1.74
CA ARG A 17 9.12 1.42 -0.49
C ARG A 17 8.67 2.90 -0.46
N ILE A 18 7.61 3.22 -1.17
CA ILE A 18 6.92 4.51 -1.07
C ILE A 18 6.18 4.56 0.27
N PRO A 19 6.27 5.65 1.05
CA PRO A 19 5.60 5.77 2.35
C PRO A 19 4.06 5.83 2.20
N ALA A 20 3.32 5.42 3.24
CA ALA A 20 1.86 5.43 3.22
C ALA A 20 1.29 6.87 3.12
N GLU A 21 2.03 7.85 3.61
CA GLU A 21 1.74 9.28 3.53
C GLU A 21 1.81 9.84 2.11
N ALA A 22 2.39 9.09 1.17
CA ALA A 22 2.41 9.44 -0.26
C ALA A 22 1.18 8.89 -1.02
N ASN A 23 0.14 8.45 -0.29
CA ASN A 23 -1.14 8.08 -0.88
C ASN A 23 -1.68 9.25 -1.74
N PRO A 24 -1.89 9.06 -3.05
CA PRO A 24 -2.33 10.14 -3.93
C PRO A 24 -3.83 10.47 -3.79
N TYR A 25 -4.60 9.62 -3.11
CA TYR A 25 -6.05 9.79 -2.95
C TYR A 25 -6.38 10.72 -1.78
N ILE A 26 -7.55 11.35 -1.82
CA ILE A 26 -7.99 12.29 -0.78
C ILE A 26 -8.21 11.53 0.53
N ASP A 27 -7.61 11.99 1.63
CA ASP A 27 -7.82 11.37 2.94
C ASP A 27 -9.31 11.33 3.32
N GLY A 28 -9.77 10.18 3.82
CA GLY A 28 -11.18 9.89 4.08
C GLY A 28 -12.00 9.43 2.88
N SER A 29 -11.44 9.35 1.67
CA SER A 29 -12.10 8.72 0.51
C SER A 29 -12.01 7.20 0.55
N ASP A 30 -12.95 6.53 -0.13
CA ASP A 30 -12.92 5.08 -0.30
C ASP A 30 -11.64 4.64 -1.03
N GLU A 31 -11.18 5.39 -2.04
CA GLU A 31 -9.94 5.10 -2.74
C GLU A 31 -8.71 5.22 -1.83
N HIS A 32 -8.67 6.22 -0.93
CA HIS A 32 -7.60 6.36 0.04
C HIS A 32 -7.56 5.16 0.99
N ALA A 33 -8.71 4.71 1.49
CA ALA A 33 -8.82 3.53 2.34
C ALA A 33 -8.40 2.24 1.63
N LEU A 34 -8.82 2.06 0.37
CA LEU A 34 -8.44 0.90 -0.45
C LEU A 34 -6.94 0.87 -0.71
N TRP A 35 -6.35 2.01 -1.07
CA TRP A 35 -4.91 2.13 -1.29
C TRP A 35 -4.12 1.83 -0.01
N ALA A 36 -4.53 2.41 1.12
CA ALA A 36 -3.86 2.18 2.42
C ALA A 36 -3.90 0.70 2.82
N THR A 37 -5.04 0.03 2.62
CA THR A 37 -5.21 -1.41 2.89
C THR A 37 -4.26 -2.26 2.03
N GLY A 38 -4.13 -1.95 0.74
CA GLY A 38 -3.20 -2.65 -0.14
C GLY A 38 -1.74 -2.44 0.25
N HIS A 39 -1.40 -1.21 0.65
CA HIS A 39 -0.06 -0.86 1.12
C HIS A 39 0.33 -1.64 2.39
N GLU A 40 -0.53 -1.62 3.41
CA GLU A 40 -0.28 -2.26 4.70
C GLU A 40 -0.03 -3.77 4.55
N LYS A 41 -0.82 -4.45 3.71
CA LYS A 41 -0.68 -5.89 3.44
C LYS A 41 0.73 -6.27 2.99
N VAL A 42 1.32 -5.47 2.09
CA VAL A 42 2.68 -5.73 1.59
C VAL A 42 3.73 -5.29 2.60
N ALA A 43 3.55 -4.13 3.23
CA ALA A 43 4.47 -3.64 4.25
C ALA A 43 4.63 -4.64 5.40
N GLY A 44 3.52 -5.19 5.91
CA GLY A 44 3.53 -6.22 6.94
C GLY A 44 4.22 -7.52 6.50
N ALA A 45 4.04 -7.94 5.24
CA ALA A 45 4.71 -9.11 4.69
C ALA A 45 6.23 -8.91 4.53
N ILE A 46 6.68 -7.70 4.16
CA ILE A 46 8.10 -7.35 4.07
C ILE A 46 8.76 -7.39 5.46
N ASP A 47 8.10 -6.86 6.48
CA ASP A 47 8.62 -6.85 7.86
C ASP A 47 8.60 -8.24 8.51
N ALA A 48 7.57 -9.05 8.25
CA ALA A 48 7.52 -10.45 8.70
C ALA A 48 8.71 -11.25 8.15
N ARG A 49 9.00 -11.12 6.85
CA ARG A 49 10.15 -11.79 6.21
C ARG A 49 11.51 -11.35 6.77
N LYS A 50 11.62 -10.11 7.27
CA LYS A 50 12.85 -9.65 7.94
C LYS A 50 12.99 -10.25 9.34
N SER A 51 11.89 -10.46 10.04
CA SER A 51 11.90 -11.05 11.39
C SER A 51 12.24 -12.54 11.37
N GLU A 52 11.82 -13.28 10.34
CA GLU A 52 12.14 -14.71 10.19
C GLU A 52 13.61 -15.02 9.83
N ARG A 53 14.43 -13.98 9.59
CA ARG A 53 15.84 -14.11 9.23
C ARG A 53 16.81 -13.64 10.33
N SER A 54 16.31 -13.39 11.55
CA SER A 54 17.14 -13.05 12.73
C SER A 54 17.49 -14.27 13.56
#